data_AF-A0A9D7NGU6-F1
#
_entry.id   AF-A0A9D7NGU6-F1
#
_cell.length_a   1.000
_cell.length_b   1.000
_cell.length_c   1.000
_cell.angle_alpha   90.00
_cell.angle_beta   90.00
_cell.angle_gamma   90.00
#
_symmetry.space_group_name_H-M   'P 1'
#
loop_
_entity.id
_entity.type
_entity.pdbx_description
1 polymer ?
#
loop_
_entity_poly.entity_id
_entity_poly.type
_entity_poly.pdbx_seq_one_letter_code
_entity_poly.pdbx_strand_id
1 'polypeptide(L)'
;MDGDLDCYILNNSYKDPKKIDAFKSTRLQKDPYGGDKLFRNDGATFTNVTDESGIFSSAIGFGLGVSVSDLNGDMRPDIYISNDFWERDYLYLNQGKSVSTGKTTFSEELPQRVSLSSVSSMGADVADLNNDGTCEVYSTNMLPADNYRLKTTTAFDPLPPRRF
;
A
#
# COMPACT_ATOMS: atom_id res chain seq x y z
N MET A 1 3.43 19.01 7.32
CA MET A 1 4.77 18.41 7.46
C MET A 1 5.64 19.31 8.32
N ASP A 2 6.60 18.71 9.03
CA ASP A 2 7.62 19.39 9.84
C ASP A 2 8.84 19.85 9.03
N GLY A 3 8.93 19.46 7.75
CA GLY A 3 9.95 19.95 6.82
C GLY A 3 11.19 19.07 6.74
N ASP A 4 11.17 17.89 7.35
CA ASP A 4 12.16 16.83 7.25
C ASP A 4 11.69 15.64 6.38
N LEU A 5 12.66 14.84 5.95
CA LEU A 5 12.42 13.65 5.14
C LEU A 5 12.08 12.47 6.04
N ASP A 6 10.81 12.08 6.10
CA ASP A 6 10.34 10.87 6.76
C ASP A 6 10.55 9.61 5.90
N CYS A 7 10.53 8.44 6.54
CA CYS A 7 10.74 7.16 5.87
C CYS A 7 9.51 6.25 6.02
N TYR A 8 8.92 5.85 4.88
CA TYR A 8 7.92 4.80 4.81
C TYR A 8 8.55 3.50 4.33
N ILE A 9 8.36 2.41 5.07
CA ILE A 9 8.82 1.07 4.70
C ILE A 9 7.61 0.22 4.35
N LEU A 10 7.48 -0.07 3.06
CA LEU A 10 6.52 -1.01 2.52
C LEU A 10 7.02 -2.44 2.73
N ASN A 11 6.21 -3.31 3.32
CA ASN A 11 6.52 -4.70 3.54
C ASN A 11 5.60 -5.64 2.75
N ASN A 12 6.15 -6.80 2.42
CA ASN A 12 5.38 -7.90 1.87
C ASN A 12 5.18 -8.96 2.95
N SER A 13 3.93 -9.35 3.21
CA SER A 13 3.59 -10.31 4.27
C SER A 13 4.30 -11.66 4.07
N TYR A 14 4.78 -12.22 5.18
CA TYR A 14 5.36 -13.56 5.22
C TYR A 14 4.31 -14.69 5.26
N LYS A 15 3.02 -14.35 5.27
CA LYS A 15 1.93 -15.33 5.29
C LYS A 15 1.80 -16.00 3.92
N ASP A 16 1.53 -17.30 3.93
CA ASP A 16 1.21 -18.03 2.71
C ASP A 16 -0.13 -17.53 2.13
N PRO A 17 -0.15 -16.92 0.93
CA PRO A 17 -1.38 -16.41 0.32
C PRO A 17 -2.43 -17.51 0.11
N LYS A 18 -2.03 -18.78 -0.03
CA LYS A 18 -2.95 -19.91 -0.20
C LYS A 18 -3.74 -20.23 1.07
N LYS A 19 -3.29 -19.77 2.24
CA LYS A 19 -3.92 -20.01 3.55
C LYS A 19 -4.68 -18.79 4.07
N ILE A 20 -4.94 -17.82 3.21
CA ILE A 20 -5.53 -16.53 3.60
C ILE A 20 -6.85 -16.67 4.37
N ASP A 21 -7.71 -17.66 4.08
CA ASP A 21 -8.99 -17.83 4.78
C ASP A 21 -8.80 -17.98 6.30
N ALA A 22 -7.65 -18.52 6.73
CA ALA A 22 -7.28 -18.63 8.13
C ALA A 22 -6.85 -17.28 8.76
N PHE A 23 -6.51 -16.28 7.95
CA PHE A 23 -5.93 -15.00 8.37
C PHE A 23 -6.73 -13.77 7.93
N LYS A 24 -7.85 -13.90 7.19
CA LYS A 24 -8.66 -12.76 6.73
C LYS A 24 -9.11 -11.82 7.87
N SER A 25 -9.35 -12.37 9.06
CA SER A 25 -9.73 -11.59 10.25
C SER A 25 -8.56 -10.84 10.90
N THR A 26 -7.32 -11.05 10.46
CA THR A 26 -6.12 -10.46 11.06
C THR A 26 -5.67 -9.17 10.38
N ARG A 27 -6.51 -8.55 9.53
CA ARG A 27 -6.21 -7.28 8.84
C ARG A 27 -5.78 -6.16 9.79
N LEU A 28 -6.44 -6.04 10.92
CA LEU A 28 -6.12 -5.03 11.95
C LEU A 28 -5.10 -5.56 12.98
N GLN A 29 -4.70 -6.83 12.87
CA GLN A 29 -3.68 -7.39 13.73
C GLN A 29 -2.31 -6.96 13.21
N LYS A 30 -1.56 -6.34 14.12
CA LYS A 30 -0.19 -5.91 13.86
C LYS A 30 0.73 -7.11 13.73
N ASP A 31 1.64 -7.06 12.75
CA ASP A 31 2.77 -7.99 12.68
C ASP A 31 4.02 -7.32 13.27
N PRO A 32 4.61 -7.87 14.36
CA PRO A 32 5.84 -7.29 14.93
C PRO A 32 7.04 -7.39 13.97
N TYR A 33 7.02 -8.35 13.04
CA TYR A 33 8.11 -8.62 12.10
C TYR A 33 7.81 -8.16 10.67
N GLY A 34 6.53 -8.10 10.31
CA GLY A 34 6.03 -7.61 9.01
C GLY A 34 5.30 -6.27 9.12
N GLY A 35 4.35 -6.06 8.20
CA GLY A 35 3.48 -4.88 8.14
C GLY A 35 4.22 -3.60 7.76
N ASP A 36 3.51 -2.66 7.16
CA ASP A 36 4.12 -1.39 6.78
C ASP A 36 4.52 -0.58 8.02
N LYS A 37 5.55 0.26 7.86
CA LYS A 37 6.10 1.08 8.94
C LYS A 37 6.32 2.50 8.47
N LEU A 38 6.02 3.45 9.36
CA LEU A 38 6.38 4.85 9.20
C LEU A 38 7.37 5.26 10.28
N PHE A 39 8.46 5.87 9.85
CA PHE A 39 9.49 6.42 10.71
C PHE A 39 9.60 7.92 10.52
N ARG A 40 9.43 8.65 11.62
CA ARG A 40 9.69 10.09 11.64
C ARG A 40 11.18 10.34 11.71
N ASN A 41 11.67 11.28 10.93
CA ASN A 41 13.03 11.75 11.05
C ASN A 41 13.17 12.68 12.26
N ASP A 42 14.12 12.42 13.15
CA ASP A 42 14.44 13.29 14.29
C ASP A 42 15.86 13.87 14.13
N GLY A 43 16.27 14.10 12.88
CA GLY A 43 17.58 14.60 12.48
C GLY A 43 18.58 13.48 12.20
N ALA A 44 19.28 13.02 13.24
CA ALA A 44 20.29 11.96 13.10
C ALA A 44 19.72 10.53 13.24
N THR A 45 18.48 10.42 13.69
CA THR A 45 17.83 9.15 14.02
C THR A 45 16.41 9.12 13.47
N PHE A 46 15.90 7.90 13.27
CA PHE A 46 14.52 7.66 12.86
C PHE A 46 13.74 7.03 14.02
N THR A 47 12.61 7.62 14.37
CA THR A 47 11.69 7.10 15.40
C THR A 47 10.52 6.41 14.73
N ASN A 48 10.24 5.17 15.12
CA ASN A 48 9.05 4.46 14.64
C ASN A 48 7.79 5.14 15.19
N VAL A 49 6.99 5.73 14.31
CA VAL A 49 5.73 6.42 14.63
C VAL A 49 4.51 5.72 14.03
N THR A 50 4.68 4.52 13.47
CA THR A 50 3.64 3.76 12.76
C THR A 50 2.32 3.74 13.55
N ASP A 51 2.38 3.36 14.82
CA ASP A 51 1.21 3.18 15.69
C ASP A 51 0.44 4.47 15.98
N GLU A 52 1.15 5.59 16.08
CA GLU A 52 0.54 6.89 16.37
C GLU A 52 0.15 7.66 15.11
N SER A 53 0.67 7.26 13.96
CA SER A 53 0.46 7.92 12.66
C SER A 53 -0.81 7.48 11.93
N GLY A 54 -1.46 6.39 12.34
CA GLY A 54 -2.65 5.86 11.64
C GLY A 54 -2.35 5.00 10.41
N ILE A 55 -1.08 4.73 10.11
CA ILE A 55 -0.67 3.77 9.08
C ILE A 55 -1.01 2.34 9.52
N PHE A 56 -1.58 1.54 8.63
CA PHE A 56 -1.87 0.15 8.93
C PHE A 56 -0.61 -0.70 8.83
N SER A 57 -0.36 -1.48 9.88
CA SER A 57 0.75 -2.45 9.91
C SER A 57 0.20 -3.87 9.84
N SER A 58 -0.61 -4.15 8.80
CA SER A 58 -1.38 -5.38 8.65
C SER A 58 -0.47 -6.60 8.45
N ALA A 59 -0.72 -7.67 9.21
CA ALA A 59 -0.05 -8.96 9.03
C ALA A 59 -0.36 -9.64 7.68
N ILE A 60 -1.36 -9.15 6.95
CA ILE A 60 -1.75 -9.64 5.62
C ILE A 60 -1.62 -8.55 4.55
N GLY A 61 -0.85 -7.49 4.82
CA GLY A 61 -0.47 -6.51 3.80
C GLY A 61 0.59 -7.10 2.85
N PHE A 62 0.24 -7.25 1.58
CA PHE A 62 1.15 -7.69 0.52
C PHE A 62 1.51 -6.47 -0.33
N GLY A 63 2.29 -5.56 0.25
CA GLY A 63 2.69 -4.33 -0.42
C GLY A 63 3.55 -4.60 -1.65
N LEU A 64 3.19 -3.98 -2.77
CA LEU A 64 3.90 -4.08 -4.06
C LEU A 64 4.41 -2.73 -4.58
N GLY A 65 3.76 -1.62 -4.22
CA GLY A 65 4.16 -0.29 -4.65
C GLY A 65 3.78 0.80 -3.67
N VAL A 66 4.56 1.87 -3.65
CA VAL A 66 4.29 3.09 -2.90
C VAL A 66 4.41 4.28 -3.85
N SER A 67 3.42 5.15 -3.82
CA SER A 67 3.42 6.42 -4.56
C SER A 67 3.10 7.55 -3.59
N VAL A 68 3.74 8.70 -3.77
CA VAL A 68 3.60 9.86 -2.88
C VAL A 68 3.29 11.08 -3.72
N SER A 69 2.18 11.74 -3.43
CA SER A 69 1.77 12.99 -4.09
C SER A 69 0.72 13.72 -3.26
N ASP A 70 0.41 14.97 -3.58
CA ASP A 70 -0.75 15.68 -3.02
C ASP A 70 -2.00 15.24 -3.79
N LEU A 71 -2.82 14.38 -3.18
CA LEU A 71 -3.98 13.75 -3.80
C LEU A 71 -5.30 14.41 -3.40
N ASN A 72 -5.27 15.39 -2.48
CA ASN A 72 -6.44 16.11 -2.04
C ASN A 72 -6.34 17.65 -2.21
N GLY A 73 -5.20 18.15 -2.71
CA GLY A 73 -4.95 19.56 -2.99
C GLY A 73 -4.61 20.40 -1.75
N ASP A 74 -4.21 19.78 -0.65
CA ASP A 74 -3.93 20.48 0.62
C ASP A 74 -2.45 20.85 0.82
N MET A 75 -1.63 20.62 -0.22
CA MET A 75 -0.18 20.84 -0.27
C MET A 75 0.60 19.98 0.73
N ARG A 76 0.05 18.87 1.19
CA ARG A 76 0.77 17.85 1.95
C ARG A 76 0.87 16.58 1.11
N PRO A 77 1.98 15.85 1.21
CA PRO A 77 2.10 14.57 0.52
C PRO A 77 1.25 13.53 1.23
N ASP A 78 0.37 12.94 0.44
CA ASP A 78 -0.41 11.76 0.73
C ASP A 78 0.31 10.51 0.21
N ILE A 79 -0.09 9.34 0.72
CA ILE A 79 0.55 8.07 0.38
C ILE A 79 -0.48 7.13 -0.24
N TYR A 80 -0.18 6.64 -1.44
CA TYR A 80 -0.94 5.58 -2.08
C TYR A 80 -0.14 4.27 -2.04
N ILE A 81 -0.76 3.19 -1.56
CA ILE A 81 -0.14 1.87 -1.45
C ILE A 81 -0.85 0.90 -2.38
N SER A 82 -0.08 0.27 -3.26
CA SER A 82 -0.53 -0.88 -4.04
C SER A 82 -0.37 -2.16 -3.25
N ASN A 83 -1.45 -2.90 -3.08
CA ASN A 83 -1.48 -4.19 -2.40
C ASN A 83 -1.96 -5.31 -3.35
N ASP A 84 -1.56 -6.53 -3.00
CA ASP A 84 -2.01 -7.73 -3.69
C ASP A 84 -2.97 -8.59 -2.83
N PHE A 85 -3.57 -9.55 -3.52
CA PHE A 85 -4.40 -10.61 -2.98
C PHE A 85 -5.73 -10.16 -2.33
N TRP A 86 -5.77 -10.11 -0.99
CA TRP A 86 -6.99 -9.83 -0.23
C TRP A 86 -6.99 -8.46 0.42
N GLU A 87 -5.83 -7.81 0.42
CA GLU A 87 -5.74 -6.47 0.95
C GLU A 87 -6.00 -5.45 -0.14
N ARG A 88 -6.78 -4.43 0.19
CA ARG A 88 -7.06 -3.36 -0.78
C ARG A 88 -5.83 -2.48 -0.87
N ASP A 89 -5.72 -1.76 -1.97
CA ASP A 89 -4.89 -0.57 -1.99
C ASP A 89 -5.26 0.35 -0.82
N TYR A 90 -4.32 1.19 -0.39
CA TYR A 90 -4.56 2.20 0.63
C TYR A 90 -4.33 3.59 0.07
N LEU A 91 -5.16 4.53 0.50
CA LEU A 91 -4.94 5.96 0.31
C LEU A 91 -4.89 6.62 1.68
N TYR A 92 -3.69 6.99 2.11
CA TYR A 92 -3.44 7.67 3.35
C TYR A 92 -3.31 9.17 3.12
N LEU A 93 -4.33 9.93 3.53
CA LEU A 93 -4.27 11.39 3.46
C LEU A 93 -3.61 11.98 4.69
N ASN A 94 -2.66 12.88 4.45
CA ASN A 94 -1.90 13.54 5.49
C ASN A 94 -2.73 14.62 6.19
N GLN A 95 -3.10 14.37 7.44
CA GLN A 95 -3.91 15.29 8.25
C GLN A 95 -3.10 16.48 8.79
N GLY A 96 -1.81 16.55 8.47
CA GLY A 96 -0.89 17.56 8.97
C GLY A 96 -0.44 17.30 10.40
N LYS A 97 0.39 18.22 10.89
CA LYS A 97 0.96 18.16 12.24
C LYS A 97 -0.04 18.74 13.22
N SER A 98 -0.51 17.92 14.16
CA SER A 98 -1.39 18.36 15.23
C SER A 98 -0.71 19.44 16.09
N VAL A 99 -1.39 20.56 16.32
CA VAL A 99 -0.88 21.65 17.16
C VAL A 99 -0.82 21.25 18.63
N SER A 100 -1.71 20.37 19.08
CA SER A 100 -1.80 19.95 20.49
C SER A 100 -0.79 18.87 20.85
N THR A 101 -0.54 17.92 19.94
CA THR A 101 0.34 16.78 20.20
C THR A 101 1.68 16.86 19.49
N GLY A 102 1.82 17.74 18.49
CA GLY A 102 3.00 17.82 17.64
C GLY A 102 3.18 16.60 16.74
N LYS A 103 2.15 15.75 16.57
CA LYS A 103 2.24 14.51 15.78
C LYS A 103 1.59 14.70 14.41
N THR A 104 2.19 14.10 13.38
CA THR A 104 1.60 13.98 12.06
C THR A 104 0.81 12.67 11.99
N THR A 105 -0.41 12.73 11.48
CA THR A 105 -1.31 11.56 11.36
C THR A 105 -1.87 11.45 9.96
N PHE A 106 -2.24 10.23 9.57
CA PHE A 106 -2.84 9.89 8.30
C PHE A 106 -4.22 9.27 8.49
N SER A 107 -5.10 9.52 7.52
CA SER A 107 -6.43 8.94 7.43
C SER A 107 -6.50 8.01 6.21
N GLU A 108 -6.93 6.76 6.40
CA GLU A 108 -7.19 5.83 5.28
C GLU A 108 -8.54 6.19 4.64
N GLU A 109 -8.52 6.74 3.43
CA GLU A 109 -9.71 7.29 2.75
C GLU A 109 -10.03 6.65 1.40
N LEU A 110 -9.35 5.56 1.00
CA LEU A 110 -9.61 4.94 -0.29
C LEU A 110 -11.09 4.53 -0.46
N PRO A 111 -11.74 3.80 0.47
CA PRO A 111 -13.10 3.33 0.26
C PRO A 111 -14.16 4.46 0.25
N GLN A 112 -13.83 5.66 0.71
CA GLN A 112 -14.70 6.84 0.64
C GLN A 112 -14.52 7.61 -0.68
N ARG A 113 -13.40 7.43 -1.37
CA ARG A 113 -13.03 8.21 -2.56
C ARG A 113 -13.21 7.47 -3.87
N VAL A 114 -13.12 6.15 -3.85
CA VAL A 114 -13.35 5.32 -5.04
C VAL A 114 -14.40 4.26 -4.79
N SER A 115 -15.26 4.03 -5.79
CA SER A 115 -16.27 2.98 -5.72
C SER A 115 -15.71 1.59 -6.01
N LEU A 116 -14.55 1.52 -6.68
CA LEU A 116 -13.88 0.29 -7.07
C LEU A 116 -12.38 0.47 -6.86
N SER A 117 -11.73 -0.56 -6.30
CA SER A 117 -10.27 -0.66 -6.29
C SER A 117 -9.85 -1.95 -6.98
N SER A 118 -8.61 -1.97 -7.45
CA SER A 118 -7.97 -3.23 -7.80
C SER A 118 -7.78 -4.08 -6.53
N VAL A 119 -7.77 -5.39 -6.72
CA VAL A 119 -7.51 -6.41 -5.68
C VAL A 119 -6.16 -7.10 -5.91
N SER A 120 -5.45 -6.72 -6.97
CA SER A 120 -4.16 -7.30 -7.37
C SER A 120 -3.32 -6.22 -8.07
N SER A 121 -3.04 -5.14 -7.34
CA SER A 121 -2.30 -4.00 -7.86
C SER A 121 -0.81 -4.26 -7.83
N MET A 122 -0.16 -4.30 -9.01
CA MET A 122 1.29 -4.54 -9.11
C MET A 122 2.15 -3.30 -8.86
N GLY A 123 1.50 -2.15 -8.77
CA GLY A 123 2.13 -0.86 -8.59
C GLY A 123 1.25 0.24 -9.12
N ALA A 124 1.53 1.46 -8.67
CA ALA A 124 0.87 2.67 -9.09
C ALA A 124 1.89 3.77 -9.38
N ASP A 125 1.49 4.68 -10.27
CA ASP A 125 2.19 5.93 -10.52
C ASP A 125 1.19 7.09 -10.36
N VAL A 126 1.72 8.26 -10.07
CA VAL A 126 0.91 9.45 -9.78
C VAL A 126 1.41 10.63 -10.59
N ALA A 127 0.52 11.21 -11.39
CA ALA A 127 0.83 12.35 -12.26
C ALA A 127 -0.43 13.15 -12.57
N ASP A 128 -0.26 14.43 -12.89
CA ASP A 128 -1.31 15.27 -13.49
C ASP A 128 -1.45 14.87 -14.98
N LEU A 129 -2.39 13.98 -15.28
CA LEU A 129 -2.58 13.40 -16.61
C LEU A 129 -3.48 14.25 -17.50
N ASN A 130 -4.35 15.05 -16.89
CA ASN A 130 -5.34 15.86 -17.59
C ASN A 130 -4.94 17.36 -17.64
N ASN A 131 -3.82 17.74 -17.01
CA ASN A 131 -3.27 19.09 -16.90
C ASN A 131 -4.23 20.07 -16.21
N ASP A 132 -4.92 19.62 -15.15
CA ASP A 132 -5.80 20.46 -14.31
C ASP A 132 -5.15 20.91 -12.99
N GLY A 133 -3.90 20.49 -12.75
CA GLY A 133 -3.15 20.81 -11.54
C GLY A 133 -3.43 19.88 -10.37
N THR A 134 -4.27 18.86 -10.53
CA THR A 134 -4.46 17.77 -9.58
C THR A 134 -3.85 16.48 -10.11
N CYS A 135 -3.33 15.64 -9.23
CA CYS A 135 -2.71 14.39 -9.65
C CYS A 135 -3.73 13.26 -9.70
N GLU A 136 -3.71 12.48 -10.78
CA GLU A 136 -4.39 11.19 -10.86
C GLU A 136 -3.49 10.04 -10.43
N VAL A 137 -4.11 9.00 -9.87
CA VAL A 137 -3.45 7.72 -9.58
C VAL A 137 -3.73 6.74 -10.71
N TYR A 138 -2.67 6.19 -11.31
CA TYR A 138 -2.76 5.11 -12.27
C TYR A 138 -2.20 3.81 -11.67
N SER A 139 -3.07 2.82 -11.44
CA SER A 139 -2.68 1.52 -10.88
C SER A 139 -2.78 0.40 -11.92
N THR A 140 -1.81 -0.51 -11.91
CA THR A 140 -1.78 -1.69 -12.78
C THR A 140 -2.41 -2.90 -12.11
N ASN A 141 -3.37 -3.55 -12.77
CA ASN A 141 -4.07 -4.71 -12.24
C ASN A 141 -3.61 -5.99 -12.96
N MET A 142 -3.33 -7.05 -12.19
CA MET A 142 -2.97 -8.37 -12.71
C MET A 142 -4.12 -9.16 -13.32
N LEU A 143 -5.37 -8.79 -13.05
CA LEU A 143 -6.52 -9.52 -13.58
C LEU A 143 -6.60 -9.32 -15.10
N PRO A 144 -6.53 -10.41 -15.90
CA PRO A 144 -6.61 -10.30 -17.35
C PRO A 144 -7.95 -9.70 -17.80
N ALA A 145 -7.91 -8.95 -18.90
CA ALA A 145 -9.09 -8.29 -19.47
C ALA A 145 -10.23 -9.26 -19.84
N ASP A 146 -9.89 -10.51 -20.18
CA ASP A 146 -10.88 -11.54 -20.52
C ASP A 146 -10.60 -12.90 -19.86
N ASN A 147 -11.68 -13.68 -19.74
CA ASN A 147 -11.64 -15.04 -19.21
C ASN A 147 -10.84 -16.00 -20.10
N TYR A 148 -10.68 -15.69 -21.39
CA TYR A 148 -9.93 -16.54 -22.30
C TYR A 148 -8.45 -16.53 -21.93
N ARG A 149 -7.87 -15.34 -21.74
CA ARG A 149 -6.49 -15.13 -21.31
C ARG A 149 -6.27 -15.69 -19.90
N LEU A 150 -7.20 -15.45 -18.97
CA LEU A 150 -7.11 -16.05 -17.63
C LEU A 150 -6.99 -17.59 -17.67
N LYS A 151 -7.70 -18.25 -18.59
CA LYS A 151 -7.70 -19.72 -18.71
C LYS A 151 -6.57 -20.29 -19.58
N THR A 152 -5.91 -19.47 -20.40
CA THR A 152 -4.93 -19.94 -21.40
C THR A 152 -3.49 -19.57 -21.07
N THR A 153 -3.25 -18.61 -20.16
CA THR A 153 -1.91 -18.10 -19.85
C THR A 153 -1.20 -18.86 -18.72
N THR A 154 -1.91 -19.74 -18.01
CA THR A 154 -1.39 -20.47 -16.84
C THR A 154 -0.98 -21.88 -17.21
N ALA A 155 0.13 -22.03 -17.95
CA ALA A 155 0.83 -23.28 -18.07
C ALA A 155 2.34 -23.03 -17.96
N PHE A 156 2.98 -23.60 -16.94
CA PHE A 156 4.44 -23.72 -16.88
C PHE A 156 4.85 -25.18 -16.74
N ASP A 157 5.95 -25.47 -17.43
CA ASP A 157 6.48 -26.76 -17.88
C ASP A 157 6.83 -27.75 -16.74
N PRO A 158 6.45 -29.04 -16.81
CA PRO A 158 6.97 -30.03 -15.88
C PRO A 158 8.45 -30.33 -16.19
N LEU A 159 9.33 -30.05 -15.23
CA LEU A 159 10.72 -30.55 -15.25
C LEU A 159 10.71 -32.07 -15.53
N PRO A 160 11.48 -32.58 -16.52
CA PRO A 160 11.52 -34.02 -16.75
C PRO A 160 12.11 -34.74 -15.53
N PRO A 161 11.60 -35.94 -15.17
CA PRO A 161 12.10 -36.67 -14.02
C PRO A 161 13.58 -37.02 -14.22
N ARG A 162 14.43 -36.66 -13.24
CA ARG A 162 15.80 -37.18 -13.16
C ARG A 162 15.72 -38.69 -13.00
N ARG A 163 16.09 -39.43 -14.04
CA ARG A 163 16.38 -40.86 -13.93
C ARG A 163 17.69 -41.02 -13.17
N PHE A 164 17.65 -41.69 -12.03
CA PHE A 164 18.81 -42.34 -11.42
C PHE A 164 18.97 -43.73 -12.03
#